data_AF-A0A938E705-F1
#
_entry.id   AF-A0A938E705-F1
#
_cell.length_a   1.000
_cell.length_b   1.000
_cell.length_c   1.000
_cell.angle_alpha   90.00
_cell.angle_beta   90.00
_cell.angle_gamma   90.00
#
_symmetry.space_group_name_H-M   'P 1'
#
loop_
_entity.id
_entity.type
_entity.pdbx_description
1 polymer ?
#
loop_
_entity_poly.entity_id
_entity_poly.type
_entity_poly.pdbx_seq_one_letter_code
_entity_poly.pdbx_strand_id
1 'polypeptide(L)'
;MERATGQRLHGRHRRVGDRRGHGGDGAAHQHSPPVTRDRRSLRAGDRERDRAGDRVPRLRPARAPDVSGPSPLRDPRLAGVHDHRALLDLRGVRDGARAGLLLRGLPPHPGCDRVTRRILVVGLRATGEAVVGHFARAGDRVTVVEEDPGQPSYAARVAAVGALGAELVERPAPEAWEVLVASSDLVVPSPGVRPGHPVYVAALAQGVPVRSDVDVAVELASVPVVAVTGTNGKTTVTTLVTDMLRASGVRAVSAGNIGVAALGVLDVPMDVLVVEVSSFQLHATTSTFRPRVAVLLNIADDHLDWHGSFAAYAEAKAQVFAHQSADDVLVSNV
;
A
#
# COMPACT_ATOMS: atom_id res chain seq x y z
N MET A 1 -36.57 3.32 -53.33
CA MET A 1 -37.85 3.48 -52.62
C MET A 1 -37.57 3.60 -51.13
N GLU A 2 -38.11 4.67 -50.53
CA GLU A 2 -38.38 4.93 -49.10
C GLU A 2 -38.90 3.69 -48.32
N ARG A 3 -38.90 3.55 -46.97
CA ARG A 3 -38.82 4.49 -45.84
C ARG A 3 -38.52 3.71 -44.54
N ALA A 4 -38.25 4.46 -43.46
CA ALA A 4 -37.78 4.03 -42.14
C ALA A 4 -38.88 3.84 -41.06
N THR A 5 -38.39 3.52 -39.85
CA THR A 5 -38.91 3.74 -38.47
C THR A 5 -39.77 2.66 -37.80
N GLY A 6 -39.56 2.48 -36.49
CA GLY A 6 -40.62 2.02 -35.59
C GLY A 6 -40.18 1.23 -34.37
N GLN A 7 -40.33 1.84 -33.20
CA GLN A 7 -40.07 1.29 -31.87
C GLN A 7 -41.17 0.36 -31.35
N ARG A 8 -40.77 -0.47 -30.37
CA ARG A 8 -41.48 -0.80 -29.11
C ARG A 8 -42.59 -1.86 -29.09
N LEU A 9 -42.47 -2.65 -28.00
CA LEU A 9 -43.52 -3.25 -27.16
C LEU A 9 -44.28 -4.44 -27.71
N HIS A 10 -44.06 -5.61 -27.12
CA HIS A 10 -45.10 -6.51 -26.61
C HIS A 10 -44.45 -7.32 -25.46
N GLY A 11 -45.07 -7.55 -24.31
CA GLY A 11 -46.48 -7.85 -24.06
C GLY A 11 -46.51 -9.20 -23.33
N ARG A 12 -46.98 -9.17 -22.08
CA ARG A 12 -46.85 -10.18 -21.03
C ARG A 12 -47.62 -11.50 -21.26
N HIS A 13 -47.04 -12.56 -20.67
CA HIS A 13 -47.65 -13.65 -19.86
C HIS A 13 -48.49 -14.80 -20.48
N ARG A 14 -48.00 -16.03 -20.16
CA ARG A 14 -48.68 -17.24 -19.58
C ARG A 14 -49.89 -17.81 -20.36
N ARG A 15 -50.10 -19.13 -20.57
CA ARG A 15 -49.81 -20.34 -19.77
C ARG A 15 -50.24 -21.62 -20.58
N VAL A 16 -49.62 -22.77 -20.25
CA VAL A 16 -50.11 -24.19 -20.22
C VAL A 16 -50.58 -24.83 -21.55
N GLY A 17 -49.89 -25.83 -22.11
CA GLY A 17 -50.01 -27.29 -21.84
C GLY A 17 -50.63 -27.96 -23.09
N ASP A 18 -50.36 -29.17 -23.59
CA ASP A 18 -49.79 -30.41 -23.06
C ASP A 18 -49.52 -31.37 -24.27
N ARG A 19 -48.61 -32.35 -24.08
CA ARG A 19 -48.57 -33.74 -24.66
C ARG A 19 -47.96 -34.14 -26.04
N ARG A 20 -47.06 -35.14 -25.90
CA ARG A 20 -46.69 -36.33 -26.74
C ARG A 20 -45.82 -36.09 -27.99
N GLY A 21 -44.78 -36.86 -28.34
CA GLY A 21 -44.11 -38.04 -27.74
C GLY A 21 -43.13 -38.71 -28.75
N HIS A 22 -42.18 -39.52 -28.22
CA HIS A 22 -41.25 -40.51 -28.87
C HIS A 22 -39.99 -40.01 -29.61
N GLY A 23 -38.80 -40.62 -29.49
CA GLY A 23 -38.30 -41.83 -28.79
C GLY A 23 -36.75 -41.85 -28.73
N GLY A 24 -36.14 -42.54 -27.76
CA GLY A 24 -35.16 -43.67 -27.91
C GLY A 24 -33.76 -43.26 -28.40
N ASP A 25 -32.59 -43.69 -27.92
CA ASP A 25 -32.10 -44.68 -26.96
C ASP A 25 -30.63 -44.33 -26.63
N GLY A 26 -30.08 -44.79 -25.49
CA GLY A 26 -28.63 -44.80 -25.25
C GLY A 26 -28.19 -44.80 -23.77
N ALA A 27 -27.91 -45.99 -23.23
CA ALA A 27 -27.27 -46.27 -21.92
C ALA A 27 -25.83 -45.69 -21.82
N ALA A 28 -25.16 -45.50 -20.67
CA ALA A 28 -25.23 -46.10 -19.35
C ALA A 28 -24.66 -45.16 -18.27
N HIS A 29 -25.20 -45.25 -17.05
CA HIS A 29 -24.74 -44.60 -15.82
C HIS A 29 -23.95 -45.58 -14.94
N GLN A 30 -22.89 -45.10 -14.26
CA GLN A 30 -22.53 -45.56 -12.91
C GLN A 30 -22.10 -44.37 -12.05
N HIS A 31 -23.03 -43.79 -11.29
CA HIS A 31 -22.76 -43.15 -10.00
C HIS A 31 -24.03 -43.28 -9.14
N SER A 32 -23.92 -44.03 -8.04
CA SER A 32 -24.98 -44.21 -7.05
C SER A 32 -24.97 -43.07 -6.02
N PRO A 33 -26.13 -42.44 -5.72
CA PRO A 33 -26.30 -41.56 -4.57
C PRO A 33 -26.87 -42.34 -3.36
N PRO A 34 -26.50 -42.00 -2.11
CA PRO A 34 -27.14 -42.60 -0.95
C PRO A 34 -28.49 -41.94 -0.62
N VAL A 35 -29.38 -42.82 -0.14
CA VAL A 35 -30.81 -42.67 0.12
C VAL A 35 -31.08 -41.89 1.41
N THR A 36 -32.22 -41.20 1.41
CA THR A 36 -32.83 -40.47 2.52
C THR A 36 -33.69 -41.36 3.40
N ARG A 37 -33.62 -41.15 4.72
CA ARG A 37 -34.72 -40.96 5.70
C ARG A 37 -34.33 -41.52 7.07
N ASP A 38 -34.20 -40.64 8.07
CA ASP A 38 -35.17 -40.66 9.17
C ASP A 38 -35.22 -39.31 9.89
N ARG A 39 -36.43 -38.77 10.05
CA ARG A 39 -36.69 -37.47 10.67
C ARG A 39 -36.73 -37.66 12.19
N ARG A 40 -35.70 -37.22 12.90
CA ARG A 40 -35.78 -36.97 14.34
C ARG A 40 -36.25 -35.54 14.60
N SER A 41 -37.27 -35.44 15.43
CA SER A 41 -37.90 -34.24 15.96
C SER A 41 -36.90 -33.35 16.69
N LEU A 42 -36.78 -32.09 16.27
CA LEU A 42 -36.09 -31.05 17.01
C LEU A 42 -36.88 -30.79 18.30
N ARG A 43 -36.28 -31.13 19.44
CA ARG A 43 -36.79 -30.82 20.77
C ARG A 43 -36.77 -29.31 21.02
N ALA A 44 -37.77 -28.89 21.79
CA ALA A 44 -37.99 -27.54 22.25
C ALA A 44 -36.78 -26.97 23.00
N GLY A 45 -36.58 -25.66 22.85
CA GLY A 45 -35.40 -24.94 23.30
C GLY A 45 -35.15 -24.96 24.81
N ASP A 46 -33.87 -25.10 25.12
CA ASP A 46 -33.34 -24.96 26.46
C ASP A 46 -33.18 -23.47 26.84
N ARG A 47 -33.48 -23.17 28.10
CA ARG A 47 -33.55 -21.83 28.71
C ARG A 47 -32.16 -21.29 29.09
N GLU A 48 -31.32 -21.02 28.10
CA GLU A 48 -30.11 -20.18 28.26
C GLU A 48 -30.03 -19.14 27.14
N ARG A 49 -31.04 -18.27 27.09
CA ARG A 49 -30.92 -16.97 26.41
C ARG A 49 -30.90 -15.90 27.48
N ASP A 50 -29.71 -15.50 27.89
CA ASP A 50 -29.55 -14.21 28.54
C ASP A 50 -30.06 -13.14 27.55
N ARG A 51 -31.05 -12.37 28.00
CA ARG A 51 -31.50 -11.18 27.28
C ARG A 51 -30.29 -10.25 27.12
N ALA A 52 -30.23 -9.54 25.99
CA ALA A 52 -29.31 -8.41 25.82
C ALA A 52 -29.54 -7.42 26.96
N GLY A 53 -28.74 -7.56 28.00
CA GLY A 53 -28.79 -6.73 29.19
C GLY A 53 -27.91 -5.52 28.95
N ASP A 54 -28.50 -4.34 29.17
CA ASP A 54 -27.87 -3.04 29.26
C ASP A 54 -26.83 -3.01 30.40
N ARG A 55 -25.69 -3.67 30.22
CA ARG A 55 -24.55 -3.63 31.13
C ARG A 55 -23.36 -2.97 30.43
N VAL A 56 -23.53 -1.68 30.16
CA VAL A 56 -22.40 -0.78 29.93
C VAL A 56 -21.64 -0.64 31.26
N PRO A 57 -20.31 -0.77 31.32
CA PRO A 57 -19.55 -0.40 32.49
C PRO A 57 -19.85 1.05 32.87
N ARG A 58 -20.36 1.31 34.08
CA ARG A 58 -20.44 2.67 34.62
C ARG A 58 -19.02 3.17 34.83
N LEU A 59 -18.46 3.88 33.85
CA LEU A 59 -17.26 4.69 34.04
C LEU A 59 -17.60 5.75 35.09
N ARG A 60 -16.96 5.67 36.26
CA ARG A 60 -16.99 6.76 37.24
C ARG A 60 -16.23 7.94 36.62
N PRO A 61 -16.76 9.17 36.63
CA PRO A 61 -15.98 10.34 36.23
C PRO A 61 -14.72 10.41 37.09
N ALA A 62 -13.57 10.60 36.45
CA ALA A 62 -12.37 10.97 37.17
C ALA A 62 -12.68 12.28 37.93
N ARG A 63 -12.47 12.29 39.25
CA ARG A 63 -12.46 13.53 40.03
C ARG A 63 -11.13 14.24 39.74
N ALA A 64 -11.01 14.80 38.54
CA ALA A 64 -9.99 15.77 38.21
C ALA A 64 -10.64 17.17 38.33
N PRO A 65 -10.03 18.13 39.05
CA PRO A 65 -10.54 19.50 39.09
C PRO A 65 -10.49 20.10 37.68
N ASP A 66 -11.63 20.66 37.25
CA ASP A 66 -11.83 21.30 35.95
C ASP A 66 -11.30 22.75 35.98
N VAL A 67 -9.99 22.88 36.19
CA VAL A 67 -9.31 24.16 36.06
C VAL A 67 -7.90 23.92 35.53
N SER A 68 -7.69 24.20 34.25
CA SER A 68 -6.36 24.50 33.73
C SER A 68 -5.88 25.79 34.42
N GLY A 69 -4.85 25.67 35.26
CA GLY A 69 -4.14 26.86 35.74
C GLY A 69 -3.65 27.69 34.55
N PRO A 70 -3.64 29.03 34.65
CA PRO A 70 -3.17 29.88 33.55
C PRO A 70 -1.72 29.55 33.18
N SER A 71 -1.42 29.53 31.88
CA SER A 71 -0.06 29.30 31.35
C SER A 71 0.98 30.21 32.01
N PRO A 72 2.22 29.74 32.24
CA PRO A 72 3.31 30.51 32.86
C PRO A 72 3.88 31.63 31.97
N LEU A 73 3.13 32.11 30.98
CA LEU A 73 3.53 33.15 30.03
C LEU A 73 2.96 34.54 30.36
N ARG A 74 2.48 34.76 31.60
CA ARG A 74 2.02 36.09 32.05
C ARG A 74 3.12 36.94 32.70
N ASP A 75 4.33 36.43 32.88
CA ASP A 75 5.43 37.16 33.52
C ASP A 75 6.34 38.00 32.58
N PRO A 76 6.40 37.82 31.24
CA PRO A 76 7.28 38.63 30.41
C PRO A 76 6.62 39.88 29.77
N ARG A 77 5.42 40.31 30.17
CA ARG A 77 4.75 41.53 29.65
C ARG A 77 4.73 41.64 28.11
N LEU A 78 4.22 40.62 27.42
CA LEU A 78 3.86 40.70 26.00
C LEU A 78 2.45 41.30 25.77
N ALA A 79 1.97 42.12 26.70
CA ALA A 79 0.80 42.97 26.51
C ALA A 79 1.28 44.38 26.16
N GLY A 80 1.20 44.73 24.88
CA GLY A 80 1.60 46.03 24.36
C GLY A 80 0.84 47.17 25.04
N VAL A 81 1.61 48.17 25.45
CA VAL A 81 1.18 49.48 25.95
C VAL A 81 0.59 50.30 24.79
N HIS A 82 -0.35 51.19 25.11
CA HIS A 82 -1.04 52.11 24.22
C HIS A 82 -0.14 52.71 23.11
N ASP A 83 -0.69 52.74 21.89
CA ASP A 83 -0.17 53.37 20.65
C ASP A 83 0.85 52.64 19.75
N HIS A 84 1.11 51.34 19.95
CA HIS A 84 1.80 50.53 18.93
C HIS A 84 1.04 49.24 18.55
N ARG A 85 0.85 49.02 17.25
CA ARG A 85 0.21 47.81 16.70
C ARG A 85 1.11 46.58 16.90
N ALA A 86 0.49 45.45 17.27
CA ALA A 86 1.17 44.17 17.39
C ALA A 86 1.64 43.65 16.02
N LEU A 87 2.82 43.03 16.01
CA LEU A 87 3.55 42.55 14.82
C LEU A 87 2.81 41.50 13.96
N LEU A 88 1.62 41.06 14.39
CA LEU A 88 0.83 39.99 13.76
C LEU A 88 -0.63 40.38 13.50
N ASP A 89 -0.95 41.68 13.43
CA ASP A 89 -2.26 42.12 12.93
C ASP A 89 -2.26 42.17 11.40
N LEU A 90 -2.36 41.00 10.77
CA LEU A 90 -2.64 40.83 9.35
C LEU A 90 -4.06 40.27 9.18
N ARG A 91 -5.07 41.11 9.43
CA ARG A 91 -6.35 40.97 8.73
C ARG A 91 -6.58 42.14 7.80
N GLY A 92 -6.14 41.92 6.56
CA GLY A 92 -6.45 42.74 5.41
C GLY A 92 -6.18 41.96 4.13
N VAL A 93 -6.77 40.76 4.00
CA VAL A 93 -6.82 40.06 2.71
C VAL A 93 -7.73 40.88 1.81
N ARG A 94 -7.13 41.84 1.11
CA ARG A 94 -7.67 42.42 -0.11
C ARG A 94 -7.54 41.38 -1.21
N ASP A 95 -8.62 41.23 -1.96
CA ASP A 95 -8.74 40.39 -3.14
C ASP A 95 -7.52 40.48 -4.09
N GLY A 96 -7.09 39.34 -4.61
CA GLY A 96 -6.61 39.28 -6.00
C GLY A 96 -5.12 39.45 -6.32
N ALA A 97 -4.18 39.19 -5.40
CA ALA A 97 -2.77 39.02 -5.79
C ALA A 97 -2.45 37.55 -6.11
N ARG A 98 -2.40 37.21 -7.40
CA ARG A 98 -2.06 35.87 -7.90
C ARG A 98 -0.69 35.42 -7.37
N ALA A 99 -0.66 34.29 -6.66
CA ALA A 99 0.57 33.59 -6.26
C ALA A 99 1.56 33.35 -7.43
N GLY A 100 1.07 33.38 -8.69
CA GLY A 100 1.89 33.26 -9.89
C GLY A 100 2.86 34.42 -10.19
N LEU A 101 2.79 35.56 -9.50
CA LEU A 101 3.75 36.66 -9.68
C LEU A 101 4.98 36.58 -8.75
N LEU A 102 4.85 35.95 -7.57
CA LEU A 102 5.97 35.72 -6.65
C LEU A 102 6.87 34.55 -7.09
N LEU A 103 6.32 33.60 -7.84
CA LEU A 103 7.05 32.42 -8.34
C LEU A 103 7.86 32.68 -9.62
N ARG A 104 7.72 33.84 -10.26
CA ARG A 104 8.45 34.18 -11.51
C ARG A 104 9.88 34.68 -11.28
N GLY A 105 10.29 34.89 -10.02
CA GLY A 105 11.60 35.42 -9.66
C GLY A 105 12.47 34.51 -8.80
N LEU A 106 11.99 33.31 -8.45
CA LEU A 106 12.84 32.31 -7.80
C LEU A 106 13.61 31.57 -8.91
N PRO A 107 14.95 31.55 -8.89
CA PRO A 107 15.67 30.64 -9.77
C PRO A 107 15.15 29.23 -9.50
N PRO A 108 14.93 28.40 -10.54
CA PRO A 108 14.69 26.98 -10.30
C PRO A 108 15.77 26.48 -9.36
N HIS A 109 15.41 25.63 -8.39
CA HIS A 109 16.42 24.91 -7.63
C HIS A 109 17.37 24.32 -8.66
N PRO A 110 18.68 24.66 -8.66
CA PRO A 110 19.59 24.12 -9.65
C PRO A 110 19.40 22.62 -9.60
N GLY A 111 18.96 22.03 -10.71
CA GLY A 111 18.83 20.59 -10.80
C GLY A 111 20.16 20.05 -10.30
N CYS A 112 20.13 19.29 -9.22
CA CYS A 112 21.29 18.50 -8.86
C CYS A 112 21.58 17.70 -10.13
N ASP A 113 22.78 17.81 -10.69
CA ASP A 113 23.21 16.93 -11.78
C ASP A 113 23.07 15.51 -11.24
N ARG A 114 21.91 14.89 -11.50
CA ARG A 114 21.60 13.58 -11.00
C ARG A 114 22.32 12.64 -11.94
N VAL A 115 23.45 12.11 -11.49
CA VAL A 115 24.19 11.10 -12.22
C VAL A 115 23.23 9.95 -12.52
N THR A 116 23.03 9.64 -13.79
CA THR A 116 22.27 8.48 -14.26
C THR A 116 22.76 7.23 -13.52
N ARG A 117 21.83 6.52 -12.86
CA ARG A 117 22.12 5.26 -12.17
C ARG A 117 21.73 4.08 -13.05
N ARG A 118 22.33 2.93 -12.74
CA ARG A 118 22.00 1.61 -13.29
C ARG A 118 21.21 0.85 -12.23
N ILE A 119 19.95 0.56 -12.53
CA ILE A 119 19.00 -0.04 -11.60
C ILE A 119 18.69 -1.46 -12.06
N LEU A 120 18.95 -2.43 -11.21
CA LEU A 120 18.54 -3.82 -11.41
C LEU A 120 17.22 -4.07 -10.69
N VAL A 121 16.17 -4.39 -11.45
CA VAL A 121 14.85 -4.74 -10.91
C VAL A 121 14.67 -6.25 -11.04
N VAL A 122 14.37 -6.93 -9.93
CA VAL A 122 14.11 -8.38 -9.95
C VAL A 122 12.62 -8.66 -9.79
N GLY A 123 12.00 -9.19 -10.84
CA GLY A 123 10.57 -9.46 -10.96
C GLY A 123 9.79 -8.32 -11.64
N LEU A 124 8.90 -8.67 -12.55
CA LEU A 124 8.10 -7.76 -13.36
C LEU A 124 6.60 -7.98 -13.13
N ARG A 125 6.16 -7.78 -11.89
CA ARG A 125 4.74 -7.64 -11.52
C ARG A 125 4.44 -6.17 -11.19
N ALA A 126 3.29 -5.88 -10.57
CA ALA A 126 2.85 -4.51 -10.25
C ALA A 126 3.94 -3.64 -9.56
N THR A 127 4.66 -4.20 -8.58
CA THR A 127 5.78 -3.50 -7.93
C THR A 127 6.93 -3.22 -8.90
N GLY A 128 7.37 -4.24 -9.64
CA GLY A 128 8.45 -4.11 -10.63
C GLY A 128 8.11 -3.09 -11.72
N GLU A 129 6.88 -3.12 -12.25
CA GLU A 129 6.41 -2.14 -13.23
C GLU A 129 6.46 -0.70 -12.71
N ALA A 130 6.07 -0.48 -11.44
CA ALA A 130 6.14 0.83 -10.83
C ALA A 130 7.59 1.30 -10.63
N VAL A 131 8.47 0.41 -10.21
CA VAL A 131 9.91 0.69 -10.04
C VAL A 131 10.55 1.05 -11.37
N VAL A 132 10.34 0.23 -12.40
CA VAL A 132 10.84 0.49 -13.76
C VAL A 132 10.29 1.80 -14.30
N GLY A 133 8.98 2.00 -14.16
CA GLY A 133 8.27 3.21 -14.57
C GLY A 133 8.87 4.47 -13.96
N HIS A 134 9.20 4.44 -12.68
CA HIS A 134 9.79 5.58 -11.98
C HIS A 134 11.22 5.86 -12.47
N PHE A 135 12.11 4.87 -12.37
CA PHE A 135 13.53 5.08 -12.66
C PHE A 135 13.79 5.38 -14.14
N ALA A 136 13.11 4.69 -15.07
CA ALA A 136 13.26 4.96 -16.49
C ALA A 136 12.81 6.38 -16.87
N ARG A 137 11.68 6.87 -16.32
CA ARG A 137 11.22 8.26 -16.55
C ARG A 137 12.17 9.30 -15.95
N ALA A 138 12.87 8.95 -14.88
CA ALA A 138 13.87 9.79 -14.26
C ALA A 138 15.23 9.79 -15.02
N GLY A 139 15.34 9.02 -16.12
CA GLY A 139 16.52 8.94 -16.98
C GLY A 139 17.57 7.93 -16.52
N ASP A 140 17.23 7.02 -15.61
CA ASP A 140 18.11 5.93 -15.19
C ASP A 140 18.12 4.78 -16.20
N ARG A 141 19.21 4.02 -16.24
CA ARG A 141 19.30 2.78 -17.01
C ARG A 141 18.71 1.65 -16.18
N VAL A 142 17.66 1.02 -16.68
CA VAL A 142 16.95 -0.02 -15.93
C VAL A 142 17.11 -1.36 -16.64
N THR A 143 17.61 -2.35 -15.91
CA THR A 143 17.63 -3.75 -16.32
C THR A 143 16.64 -4.52 -15.46
N VAL A 144 15.71 -5.21 -16.10
CA VAL A 144 14.69 -6.03 -15.46
C VAL A 144 15.05 -7.49 -15.63
N VAL A 145 15.04 -8.23 -14.53
CA VAL A 145 15.19 -9.68 -14.54
C VAL A 145 13.85 -10.32 -14.22
N GLU A 146 13.39 -11.24 -15.05
CA GLU A 146 12.20 -12.06 -14.78
C GLU A 146 12.55 -13.55 -14.86
N GLU A 147 12.36 -14.28 -13.78
CA GLU A 147 12.65 -15.71 -13.68
C GLU A 147 11.44 -16.58 -14.03
N ASP A 148 10.23 -16.05 -13.91
CA ASP A 148 8.98 -16.74 -14.24
C ASP A 148 8.20 -16.02 -15.37
N PRO A 149 8.77 -15.95 -16.60
CA PRO A 149 8.05 -15.48 -17.76
C PRO A 149 6.99 -16.53 -18.13
N GLY A 150 5.72 -16.13 -18.08
CA GLY A 150 4.59 -17.04 -18.32
C GLY A 150 3.30 -16.65 -17.58
N GLN A 151 3.39 -15.72 -16.64
CA GLN A 151 2.21 -15.24 -15.91
C GLN A 151 1.24 -14.45 -16.80
N PRO A 152 -0.05 -14.40 -16.44
CA PRO A 152 -1.02 -13.55 -17.14
C PRO A 152 -0.52 -12.10 -17.26
N SER A 153 -0.80 -11.52 -18.43
CA SER A 153 -0.41 -10.16 -18.82
C SER A 153 1.09 -9.91 -18.97
N TYR A 154 1.97 -10.91 -18.83
CA TYR A 154 3.42 -10.73 -18.91
C TYR A 154 3.88 -10.01 -20.19
N ALA A 155 3.38 -10.44 -21.36
CA ALA A 155 3.70 -9.80 -22.64
C ALA A 155 3.31 -8.31 -22.69
N ALA A 156 2.20 -7.93 -22.05
CA ALA A 156 1.79 -6.54 -21.95
C ALA A 156 2.73 -5.74 -21.04
N ARG A 157 3.21 -6.35 -19.94
CA ARG A 157 4.18 -5.73 -19.03
C ARG A 157 5.53 -5.52 -19.72
N VAL A 158 6.02 -6.53 -20.44
CA VAL A 158 7.25 -6.45 -21.24
C VAL A 158 7.16 -5.35 -22.29
N ALA A 159 6.05 -5.27 -23.02
CA ALA A 159 5.83 -4.20 -23.99
C ALA A 159 5.83 -2.81 -23.33
N ALA A 160 5.19 -2.67 -22.16
CA ALA A 160 5.14 -1.41 -21.42
C ALA A 160 6.51 -0.96 -20.93
N VAL A 161 7.33 -1.87 -20.38
CA VAL A 161 8.69 -1.52 -19.91
C VAL A 161 9.67 -1.33 -21.05
N GLY A 162 9.53 -2.08 -22.15
CA GLY A 162 10.34 -1.89 -23.35
C GLY A 162 10.09 -0.52 -24.00
N ALA A 163 8.85 -0.02 -23.97
CA ALA A 163 8.53 1.34 -24.42
C ALA A 163 9.20 2.44 -23.58
N LEU A 164 9.65 2.12 -22.36
CA LEU A 164 10.42 3.01 -21.49
C LEU A 164 11.94 2.86 -21.67
N GLY A 165 12.39 1.97 -22.56
CA GLY A 165 13.81 1.71 -22.81
C GLY A 165 14.49 0.82 -21.76
N ALA A 166 13.72 0.11 -20.94
CA ALA A 166 14.28 -0.87 -20.00
C ALA A 166 14.76 -2.13 -20.74
N GLU A 167 15.90 -2.66 -20.33
CA GLU A 167 16.41 -3.94 -20.81
C GLU A 167 15.75 -5.09 -20.04
N LEU A 168 15.45 -6.20 -20.72
CA LEU A 168 14.84 -7.38 -20.12
C LEU A 168 15.78 -8.58 -20.23
N VAL A 169 15.96 -9.27 -19.11
CA VAL A 169 16.70 -10.54 -19.01
C VAL A 169 15.75 -11.59 -18.45
N GLU A 170 15.38 -12.56 -19.28
CA GLU A 170 14.51 -13.67 -18.88
C GLU A 170 15.35 -14.88 -18.46
N ARG A 171 14.97 -15.51 -17.34
CA ARG A 171 15.55 -16.76 -16.85
C ARG A 171 17.08 -16.78 -16.92
N PRO A 172 17.78 -15.82 -16.27
CA PRO A 172 19.23 -15.80 -16.29
C PRO A 172 19.80 -17.10 -15.71
N ALA A 173 20.92 -17.54 -16.28
CA ALA A 173 21.70 -18.62 -15.67
C ALA A 173 22.22 -18.17 -14.28
N PRO A 174 22.43 -19.09 -13.32
CA PRO A 174 22.89 -18.73 -11.98
C PRO A 174 24.15 -17.85 -11.95
N GLU A 175 25.07 -18.06 -12.89
CA GLU A 175 26.35 -17.35 -12.98
C GLU A 175 26.18 -15.89 -13.48
N ALA A 176 25.05 -15.58 -14.12
CA ALA A 176 24.79 -14.24 -14.63
C ALA A 176 24.48 -13.23 -13.52
N TRP A 177 24.05 -13.67 -12.34
CA TRP A 177 23.70 -12.79 -11.22
C TRP A 177 24.87 -11.91 -10.76
N GLU A 178 26.09 -12.46 -10.74
CA GLU A 178 27.29 -11.69 -10.38
C GLU A 178 27.51 -10.53 -11.34
N VAL A 179 27.39 -10.77 -12.65
CA VAL A 179 27.58 -9.76 -13.69
C VAL A 179 26.46 -8.72 -13.67
N LEU A 180 25.21 -9.18 -13.57
CA LEU A 180 24.03 -8.29 -13.51
C LEU A 180 24.13 -7.34 -12.33
N VAL A 181 24.48 -7.85 -11.15
CA VAL A 181 24.62 -7.04 -9.94
C VAL A 181 25.84 -6.13 -10.01
N ALA A 182 27.02 -6.63 -10.40
CA ALA A 182 28.24 -5.81 -10.51
C ALA A 182 28.11 -4.67 -11.52
N SER A 183 27.22 -4.81 -12.51
CA SER A 183 26.91 -3.78 -13.49
C SER A 183 25.91 -2.72 -13.00
N SER A 184 25.41 -2.84 -11.77
CA SER A 184 24.32 -2.02 -11.23
C SER A 184 24.75 -1.18 -10.03
N ASP A 185 24.13 -0.02 -9.87
CA ASP A 185 24.35 0.90 -8.75
C ASP A 185 23.32 0.68 -7.62
N LEU A 186 22.20 0.03 -7.93
CA LEU A 186 21.14 -0.32 -6.99
C LEU A 186 20.38 -1.57 -7.47
N VAL A 187 20.08 -2.48 -6.53
CA VAL A 187 19.17 -3.61 -6.76
C VAL A 187 17.83 -3.34 -6.04
N VAL A 188 16.73 -3.50 -6.76
CA VAL A 188 15.36 -3.41 -6.23
C VAL A 188 14.62 -4.72 -6.47
N PRO A 189 14.66 -5.66 -5.51
CA PRO A 189 13.94 -6.92 -5.63
C PRO A 189 12.45 -6.74 -5.35
N SER A 190 11.63 -7.46 -6.11
CA SER A 190 10.22 -7.61 -5.77
C SER A 190 10.05 -8.33 -4.42
N PRO A 191 8.96 -8.08 -3.66
CA PRO A 191 8.76 -8.69 -2.35
C PRO A 191 8.79 -10.23 -2.35
N GLY A 192 8.46 -10.87 -3.48
CA GLY A 192 8.51 -12.33 -3.60
C GLY A 192 9.92 -12.93 -3.61
N VAL A 193 10.97 -12.14 -3.84
CA VAL A 193 12.36 -12.61 -3.93
C VAL A 193 12.87 -12.93 -2.52
N ARG A 194 13.16 -14.21 -2.28
CA ARG A 194 13.54 -14.75 -0.97
C ARG A 194 14.95 -14.30 -0.54
N PRO A 195 15.25 -14.18 0.77
CA PRO A 195 16.57 -13.76 1.25
C PRO A 195 17.75 -14.63 0.77
N GLY A 196 17.50 -15.93 0.54
CA GLY A 196 18.50 -16.87 0.01
C GLY A 196 18.70 -16.81 -1.51
N HIS A 197 18.05 -15.88 -2.19
CA HIS A 197 18.15 -15.76 -3.65
C HIS A 197 19.56 -15.27 -4.06
N PRO A 198 20.16 -15.78 -5.16
CA PRO A 198 21.51 -15.42 -5.60
C PRO A 198 21.76 -13.91 -5.74
N VAL A 199 20.74 -13.13 -6.05
CA VAL A 199 20.85 -11.66 -6.13
C VAL A 199 21.35 -11.01 -4.83
N TYR A 200 20.88 -11.50 -3.66
CA TYR A 200 21.28 -10.93 -2.37
C TYR A 200 22.73 -11.28 -2.05
N VAL A 201 23.13 -12.52 -2.36
CA VAL A 201 24.51 -13.00 -2.18
C VAL A 201 25.47 -12.20 -3.08
N ALA A 202 25.13 -12.04 -4.36
CA ALA A 202 25.92 -11.26 -5.30
C ALA A 202 25.99 -9.78 -4.88
N ALA A 203 24.88 -9.19 -4.44
CA ALA A 203 24.84 -7.79 -4.01
C ALA A 203 25.70 -7.54 -2.78
N LEU A 204 25.65 -8.44 -1.80
CA LEU A 204 26.53 -8.38 -0.63
C LEU A 204 28.00 -8.49 -1.03
N ALA A 205 28.35 -9.44 -1.90
CA ALA A 205 29.72 -9.66 -2.35
C ALA A 205 30.29 -8.47 -3.13
N GLN A 206 29.46 -7.76 -3.90
CA GLN A 206 29.84 -6.62 -4.73
C GLN A 206 29.65 -5.26 -4.04
N GLY A 207 29.10 -5.24 -2.81
CA GLY A 207 28.80 -4.00 -2.09
C GLY A 207 27.70 -3.14 -2.75
N VAL A 208 26.85 -3.75 -3.58
CA VAL A 208 25.75 -3.06 -4.26
C VAL A 208 24.55 -3.02 -3.30
N PRO A 209 23.96 -1.84 -3.03
CA PRO A 209 22.82 -1.75 -2.12
C PRO A 209 21.61 -2.51 -2.69
N VAL A 210 20.90 -3.20 -1.79
CA VAL A 210 19.61 -3.83 -2.08
C VAL A 210 18.53 -3.13 -1.29
N ARG A 211 17.48 -2.66 -1.96
CA ARG A 211 16.41 -1.85 -1.34
C ARG A 211 15.04 -2.29 -1.81
N SER A 212 14.09 -2.40 -0.90
CA SER A 212 12.70 -2.65 -1.26
C SER A 212 12.07 -1.44 -1.95
N ASP A 213 10.97 -1.68 -2.67
CA ASP A 213 10.21 -0.61 -3.32
C ASP A 213 9.71 0.43 -2.31
N VAL A 214 9.26 0.00 -1.13
CA VAL A 214 8.81 0.92 -0.08
C VAL A 214 9.93 1.75 0.52
N ASP A 215 11.15 1.22 0.63
CA ASP A 215 12.31 1.98 1.11
C ASP A 215 12.67 3.09 0.12
N VAL A 216 12.66 2.78 -1.18
CA VAL A 216 12.86 3.76 -2.24
C VAL A 216 11.72 4.78 -2.27
N ALA A 217 10.46 4.35 -2.13
CA ALA A 217 9.32 5.26 -2.13
C ALA A 217 9.34 6.23 -0.94
N VAL A 218 9.74 5.77 0.25
CA VAL A 218 9.86 6.62 1.45
C VAL A 218 10.96 7.66 1.29
N GLU A 219 12.10 7.30 0.70
CA GLU A 219 13.17 8.28 0.39
C GLU A 219 12.67 9.39 -0.53
N LEU A 220 11.89 9.02 -1.54
CA LEU A 220 11.44 9.92 -2.59
C LEU A 220 10.18 10.70 -2.18
N ALA A 221 9.46 10.23 -1.17
CA ALA A 221 8.29 10.92 -0.66
C ALA A 221 8.70 12.27 -0.05
N SER A 222 8.24 13.36 -0.65
CA SER A 222 8.43 14.72 -0.13
C SER A 222 7.46 15.08 1.01
N VAL A 223 6.70 14.09 1.51
CA VAL A 223 5.62 14.24 2.48
C VAL A 223 5.80 13.24 3.63
N PRO A 224 5.21 13.49 4.81
CA PRO A 224 5.19 12.52 5.90
C PRO A 224 4.57 11.18 5.48
N VAL A 225 5.20 10.10 5.93
CA VAL A 225 4.76 8.73 5.66
C VAL A 225 4.17 8.09 6.92
N VAL A 226 3.01 7.45 6.77
CA VAL A 226 2.42 6.53 7.75
C VAL A 226 2.60 5.10 7.22
N ALA A 227 3.36 4.25 7.92
CA ALA A 227 3.55 2.86 7.54
C ALA A 227 2.69 1.93 8.42
N VAL A 228 1.91 1.05 7.80
CA VAL A 228 1.05 0.08 8.49
C VAL A 228 1.47 -1.34 8.13
N THR A 229 1.84 -2.13 9.13
CA THR A 229 2.14 -3.55 8.98
C THR A 229 1.44 -4.40 10.06
N GLY A 230 1.54 -5.71 9.90
CA GLY A 230 0.88 -6.71 10.74
C GLY A 230 0.63 -8.00 9.97
N THR A 231 0.16 -9.03 10.68
CA THR A 231 -0.28 -10.27 10.04
C THR A 231 -1.62 -10.02 9.36
N ASN A 232 -2.58 -9.53 10.13
CA ASN A 232 -3.95 -9.27 9.68
C ASN A 232 -4.37 -7.81 9.88
N GLY A 233 -5.37 -7.37 9.11
CA GLY A 233 -6.00 -6.05 9.26
C GLY A 233 -5.25 -4.87 8.62
N LYS A 234 -4.08 -5.12 8.00
CA LYS A 234 -3.24 -4.10 7.34
C LYS A 234 -4.05 -3.22 6.38
N THR A 235 -4.79 -3.83 5.46
CA THR A 235 -5.56 -3.14 4.43
C THR A 235 -6.66 -2.29 5.01
N THR A 236 -7.45 -2.89 5.91
CA THR A 236 -8.55 -2.18 6.58
C THR A 236 -8.04 -0.96 7.33
N VAL A 237 -6.95 -1.08 8.08
CA VAL A 237 -6.39 0.03 8.84
C VAL A 237 -5.74 1.07 7.91
N THR A 238 -5.02 0.65 6.87
CA THR A 238 -4.43 1.56 5.87
C THR A 238 -5.52 2.40 5.20
N THR A 239 -6.62 1.76 4.78
CA THR A 239 -7.79 2.45 4.21
C THR A 239 -8.43 3.39 5.23
N LEU A 240 -8.67 2.91 6.45
CA LEU A 240 -9.33 3.71 7.49
C LEU A 240 -8.52 4.95 7.87
N VAL A 241 -7.20 4.84 8.04
CA VAL A 241 -6.30 5.97 8.30
C VAL A 241 -6.36 6.98 7.16
N THR A 242 -6.32 6.50 5.92
CA THR A 242 -6.40 7.34 4.72
C THR A 242 -7.73 8.09 4.66
N ASP A 243 -8.84 7.41 4.93
CA ASP A 243 -10.18 7.99 4.89
C ASP A 243 -10.40 8.99 6.04
N MET A 244 -9.87 8.73 7.24
CA MET A 244 -9.90 9.66 8.37
C MET A 244 -9.11 10.94 8.07
N LEU A 245 -7.92 10.82 7.46
CA LEU A 245 -7.13 11.98 7.03
C LEU A 245 -7.88 12.81 5.98
N ARG A 246 -8.46 12.14 4.97
CA ARG A 246 -9.28 12.80 3.93
C ARG A 246 -10.51 13.49 4.52
N ALA A 247 -11.22 12.84 5.44
CA ALA A 247 -12.35 13.43 6.15
C ALA A 247 -11.95 14.65 6.99
N SER A 248 -10.68 14.75 7.37
CA SER A 248 -10.08 15.89 8.07
C SER A 248 -9.53 16.98 7.14
N GLY A 249 -9.77 16.87 5.82
CA GLY A 249 -9.30 17.84 4.83
C GLY A 249 -7.86 17.67 4.36
N VAL A 250 -7.20 16.56 4.73
CA VAL A 250 -5.81 16.24 4.32
C VAL A 250 -5.83 15.43 3.02
N ARG A 251 -5.00 15.79 2.03
CA ARG A 251 -4.85 15.00 0.80
C ARG A 251 -4.00 13.76 1.07
N ALA A 252 -4.61 12.72 1.62
CA ALA A 252 -3.94 11.45 1.87
C ALA A 252 -4.06 10.49 0.67
N VAL A 253 -2.99 9.76 0.37
CA VAL A 253 -2.96 8.69 -0.63
C VAL A 253 -2.46 7.41 0.02
N SER A 254 -3.16 6.29 -0.19
CA SER A 254 -2.69 4.96 0.21
C SER A 254 -2.02 4.21 -0.93
N ALA A 255 -0.97 3.46 -0.62
CA ALA A 255 -0.22 2.63 -1.57
C ALA A 255 0.55 1.51 -0.85
N GLY A 256 1.34 0.74 -1.59
CA GLY A 256 2.27 -0.26 -1.05
C GLY A 256 1.87 -1.69 -1.42
N ASN A 257 1.78 -2.57 -0.43
CA ASN A 257 1.51 -4.00 -0.62
C ASN A 257 0.17 -4.30 -1.31
N ILE A 258 -0.80 -3.38 -1.27
CA ILE A 258 -2.13 -3.55 -1.89
C ILE A 258 -2.51 -2.34 -2.73
N GLY A 259 -3.23 -2.62 -3.82
CA GLY A 259 -3.72 -1.61 -4.75
C GLY A 259 -2.61 -1.19 -5.69
N VAL A 260 -2.07 0.01 -5.46
CA VAL A 260 -0.99 0.59 -6.27
C VAL A 260 0.32 0.51 -5.49
N ALA A 261 1.40 0.11 -6.15
CA ALA A 261 2.74 0.09 -5.55
C ALA A 261 3.14 1.51 -5.08
N ALA A 262 3.97 1.61 -4.04
CA ALA A 262 4.30 2.88 -3.39
C ALA A 262 4.94 3.90 -4.36
N LEU A 263 5.83 3.47 -5.26
CA LEU A 263 6.40 4.38 -6.27
C LEU A 263 5.37 4.86 -7.31
N GLY A 264 4.28 4.10 -7.50
CA GLY A 264 3.25 4.40 -8.50
C GLY A 264 2.38 5.60 -8.16
N VAL A 265 2.47 6.12 -6.93
CA VAL A 265 1.67 7.27 -6.47
C VAL A 265 2.48 8.54 -6.24
N LEU A 266 3.81 8.51 -6.41
CA LEU A 266 4.68 9.64 -6.06
C LEU A 266 4.43 10.91 -6.89
N ASP A 267 3.88 10.77 -8.10
CA ASP A 267 3.51 11.90 -8.96
C ASP A 267 2.16 12.53 -8.59
N VAL A 268 1.41 11.92 -7.66
CA VAL A 268 0.11 12.42 -7.21
C VAL A 268 0.32 13.48 -6.14
N PRO A 269 -0.23 14.71 -6.31
CA PRO A 269 -0.18 15.72 -5.26
C PRO A 269 -0.86 15.24 -3.98
N MET A 270 -0.10 15.12 -2.89
CA MET A 270 -0.57 14.65 -1.60
C MET A 270 0.07 15.44 -0.46
N ASP A 271 -0.53 15.34 0.73
CA ASP A 271 -0.01 15.91 1.98
C ASP A 271 0.54 14.80 2.90
N VAL A 272 0.03 13.56 2.76
CA VAL A 272 0.46 12.38 3.53
C VAL A 272 0.38 11.14 2.66
N LEU A 273 1.43 10.31 2.73
CA LEU A 273 1.46 8.97 2.12
C LEU A 273 1.19 7.91 3.19
N VAL A 274 0.19 7.05 2.98
CA VAL A 274 -0.13 5.94 3.88
C VAL A 274 0.25 4.63 3.20
N VAL A 275 1.33 3.99 3.65
CA VAL A 275 1.88 2.80 3.00
C VAL A 275 1.49 1.55 3.79
N GLU A 276 0.80 0.62 3.12
CA GLU A 276 0.69 -0.75 3.61
C GLU A 276 1.99 -1.49 3.33
N VAL A 277 2.61 -2.07 4.35
CA VAL A 277 3.92 -2.72 4.23
C VAL A 277 3.86 -4.18 4.65
N SER A 278 4.31 -5.08 3.79
CA SER A 278 4.49 -6.51 4.11
C SER A 278 5.80 -6.79 4.85
N SER A 279 5.91 -7.95 5.50
CA SER A 279 7.19 -8.38 6.10
C SER A 279 8.27 -8.62 5.06
N PHE A 280 7.89 -9.01 3.84
CA PHE A 280 8.82 -9.19 2.73
C PHE A 280 9.44 -7.86 2.28
N GLN A 281 8.65 -6.80 2.22
CA GLN A 281 9.13 -5.46 1.89
C GLN A 281 10.05 -4.90 2.97
N LEU A 282 9.74 -5.17 4.25
CA LEU A 282 10.57 -4.76 5.39
C LEU A 282 11.91 -5.49 5.47
N HIS A 283 12.08 -6.62 4.78
CA HIS A 283 13.34 -7.36 4.79
C HIS A 283 14.49 -6.56 4.14
N ALA A 284 14.19 -5.80 3.08
CA ALA A 284 15.17 -5.02 2.33
C ALA A 284 15.00 -3.51 2.56
N THR A 285 14.50 -3.09 3.73
CA THR A 285 14.54 -1.68 4.13
C THR A 285 15.90 -1.30 4.73
N THR A 286 16.26 -0.05 4.59
CA THR A 286 17.51 0.56 5.07
C THR A 286 17.20 1.66 6.08
N SER A 287 18.24 2.36 6.56
CA SER A 287 18.10 3.54 7.42
C SER A 287 17.21 4.65 6.83
N THR A 288 16.98 4.62 5.53
CA THR A 288 16.12 5.56 4.81
C THR A 288 14.64 5.30 5.04
N PHE A 289 14.25 4.05 5.33
CA PHE A 289 12.88 3.73 5.71
C PHE A 289 12.60 4.22 7.15
N ARG A 290 12.20 5.48 7.25
CA ARG A 290 11.85 6.15 8.51
C ARG A 290 10.46 6.79 8.42
N PRO A 291 9.38 6.00 8.55
CA PRO A 291 8.04 6.55 8.58
C PRO A 291 7.82 7.45 9.81
N ARG A 292 7.09 8.55 9.61
CA ARG A 292 6.73 9.50 10.68
C ARG A 292 5.80 8.85 11.71
N VAL A 293 4.92 7.97 11.23
CA VAL A 293 4.06 7.12 12.07
C VAL A 293 4.22 5.68 11.59
N ALA A 294 4.57 4.77 12.49
CA ALA A 294 4.66 3.35 12.19
C ALA A 294 3.66 2.58 13.05
N VAL A 295 2.97 1.62 12.43
CA VAL A 295 1.93 0.82 13.08
C VAL A 295 2.22 -0.66 12.87
N LEU A 296 2.35 -1.40 13.97
CA LEU A 296 2.40 -2.87 13.97
C LEU A 296 1.15 -3.42 14.67
N LEU A 297 0.21 -3.93 13.88
CA LEU A 297 -1.12 -4.29 14.35
C LEU A 297 -1.17 -5.57 15.21
N ASN A 298 -0.46 -6.60 14.77
CA ASN A 298 -0.45 -7.94 15.36
C ASN A 298 0.61 -8.81 14.67
N ILE A 299 1.12 -9.81 15.38
CA ILE A 299 2.00 -10.86 14.86
C ILE A 299 1.38 -12.22 15.19
N ALA A 300 1.23 -13.08 14.18
CA ALA A 300 0.78 -14.46 14.29
C ALA A 300 1.50 -15.32 13.23
N ASP A 301 1.49 -16.63 13.38
CA ASP A 301 2.13 -17.56 12.45
C ASP A 301 1.64 -17.37 11.02
N ASP A 302 2.56 -16.97 10.14
CA ASP A 302 2.32 -16.71 8.73
C ASP A 302 3.66 -16.66 7.98
N HIS A 303 3.67 -17.07 6.69
CA HIS A 303 4.85 -17.03 5.81
C HIS A 303 6.15 -17.63 6.38
N LEU A 304 6.05 -18.62 7.26
CA LEU A 304 7.22 -19.28 7.87
C LEU A 304 8.07 -20.03 6.84
N ASP A 305 7.50 -20.40 5.70
CA ASP A 305 8.23 -20.97 4.56
C ASP A 305 9.22 -19.97 3.93
N TRP A 306 8.96 -18.67 4.07
CA TRP A 306 9.82 -17.60 3.57
C TRP A 306 10.77 -17.10 4.65
N HIS A 307 10.28 -16.92 5.88
CA HIS A 307 11.06 -16.36 7.01
C HIS A 307 11.84 -17.42 7.80
N GLY A 308 11.52 -18.71 7.63
CA GLY A 308 12.15 -19.83 8.31
C GLY A 308 11.67 -20.07 9.75
N SER A 309 11.28 -19.01 10.48
CA SER A 309 10.74 -19.12 11.84
C SER A 309 9.80 -17.97 12.18
N PHE A 310 8.97 -18.16 13.22
CA PHE A 310 8.12 -17.10 13.77
C PHE A 310 8.94 -15.91 14.26
N ALA A 311 10.08 -16.17 14.93
CA ALA A 311 10.97 -15.13 15.43
C ALA A 311 11.51 -14.24 14.30
N ALA A 312 11.97 -14.85 13.20
CA ALA A 312 12.44 -14.11 12.03
C ALA A 312 11.31 -13.31 11.36
N TYR A 313 10.08 -13.85 11.29
CA TYR A 313 8.91 -13.12 10.79
C TYR A 313 8.57 -11.90 11.66
N ALA A 314 8.60 -12.08 12.98
CA ALA A 314 8.35 -11.02 13.95
C ALA A 314 9.40 -9.91 13.85
N GLU A 315 10.68 -10.29 13.77
CA GLU A 315 11.81 -9.37 13.60
C GLU A 315 11.72 -8.60 12.28
N ALA A 316 11.38 -9.27 11.18
CA ALA A 316 11.16 -8.61 9.90
C ALA A 316 10.06 -7.54 9.98
N LYS A 317 8.96 -7.78 10.72
CA LYS A 317 7.94 -6.75 10.94
C LYS A 317 8.38 -5.63 11.86
N ALA A 318 9.18 -5.93 12.88
CA ALA A 318 9.71 -4.94 13.80
C ALA A 318 10.63 -3.92 13.12
N GLN A 319 11.20 -4.26 11.94
CA GLN A 319 11.98 -3.32 11.13
C GLN A 319 11.19 -2.06 10.74
N VAL A 320 9.85 -2.07 10.78
CA VAL A 320 9.04 -0.86 10.57
C VAL A 320 9.37 0.28 11.55
N PHE A 321 9.99 -0.05 12.69
CA PHE A 321 10.39 0.88 13.75
C PHE A 321 11.90 1.18 13.79
N ALA A 322 12.73 0.44 13.05
CA ALA A 322 14.18 0.34 13.28
C ALA A 322 14.93 1.68 13.25
N HIS A 323 14.40 2.65 12.51
CA HIS A 323 15.05 3.94 12.28
C HIS A 323 14.23 5.14 12.77
N GLN A 324 13.15 4.90 13.51
CA GLN A 324 12.39 5.97 14.15
C GLN A 324 13.20 6.67 15.24
N SER A 325 12.95 7.97 15.42
CA SER A 325 13.53 8.79 16.48
C SER A 325 12.50 9.13 17.56
N ALA A 326 12.93 9.85 18.61
CA ALA A 326 12.05 10.34 19.67
C ALA A 326 10.92 11.27 19.18
N ASP A 327 11.09 11.90 18.01
CA ASP A 327 10.05 12.77 17.45
C ASP A 327 8.99 12.00 16.69
N ASP A 328 9.22 10.73 16.36
CA ASP A 328 8.34 9.90 15.53
C ASP A 328 7.35 9.10 16.39
N VAL A 329 6.26 8.63 15.78
CA VAL A 329 5.19 7.93 16.50
C VAL A 329 5.21 6.44 16.19
N LEU A 330 5.22 5.64 17.26
CA LEU A 330 5.09 4.19 17.21
C LEU A 330 3.74 3.77 17.80
N VAL A 331 3.00 2.94 17.08
CA VAL A 331 1.75 2.31 17.56
C VAL A 331 1.90 0.80 17.45
N SER A 332 1.69 0.09 18.55
CA SER A 332 1.88 -1.36 18.62
C SER A 332 0.84 -2.03 19.50
N ASN A 333 0.44 -3.24 19.13
CA ASN A 333 -0.42 -4.13 19.90
C ASN A 333 0.16 -5.56 19.93
N VAL A 334 1.49 -5.66 19.91
CA VAL A 334 2.25 -6.91 20.06
C VAL A 334 2.88 -7.04 21.42
#